data_AF-A0A2V5SJL0-F1
#
_entry.id   AF-A0A2V5SJL0-F1
#
_cell.length_a   1.000
_cell.length_b   1.000
_cell.length_c   1.000
_cell.angle_alpha   90.00
_cell.angle_beta   90.00
_cell.angle_gamma   90.00
#
_symmetry.space_group_name_H-M   'P 1'
#
loop_
_entity.id
_entity.type
_entity.pdbx_description
1 polymer ?
#
loop_
_entity_poly.entity_id
_entity_poly.type
_entity_poly.pdbx_seq_one_letter_code
_entity_poly.pdbx_strand_id
1 'polypeptide(L)'
;MMRKLLLCPLNPWMSVAHAAEAPVVQQQWKQLHATLSKLDCKVHLVTPQPGLPDMVFTANAGLTVGRKFIPSNFRHKERAGEQPFFAEWMKQHGYEVSWLPENLY
;
A
#
# COMPACT_ATOMS: atom_id res chain seq x y z
N MET A 1 -20.40 7.79 -13.42
CA MET A 1 -20.72 7.68 -11.97
C MET A 1 -19.47 7.15 -11.25
N MET A 2 -18.43 7.97 -11.09
CA MET A 2 -17.07 7.53 -10.70
C MET A 2 -16.40 8.59 -9.80
N ARG A 3 -17.01 8.91 -8.65
CA ARG A 3 -16.56 10.00 -7.75
C ARG A 3 -16.25 9.56 -6.31
N LYS A 4 -16.10 8.26 -6.03
CA LYS A 4 -15.85 7.74 -4.66
C LYS A 4 -14.74 6.69 -4.64
N LEU A 5 -13.53 7.01 -5.09
CA LEU A 5 -12.42 6.05 -5.08
C LEU A 5 -11.23 6.43 -4.22
N LEU A 6 -11.27 7.58 -3.54
CA LEU A 6 -10.36 7.89 -2.45
C LEU A 6 -11.18 8.58 -1.37
N LEU A 7 -10.71 8.50 -0.12
CA LEU A 7 -11.13 9.35 1.02
C LEU A 7 -12.20 8.71 1.92
N CYS A 8 -11.78 7.72 2.71
CA CYS A 8 -12.21 7.70 4.11
C CYS A 8 -11.25 8.63 4.86
N PRO A 9 -11.70 9.66 5.60
CA PRO A 9 -10.82 10.62 6.25
C PRO A 9 -10.11 9.98 7.45
N LEU A 10 -9.05 9.22 7.17
CA LEU A 10 -8.18 8.61 8.19
C LEU A 10 -7.09 9.59 8.67
N ASN A 11 -6.83 10.67 7.92
CA ASN A 11 -5.82 11.68 8.26
C ASN A 11 -6.24 13.11 7.84
N PRO A 12 -5.62 14.16 8.40
CA PRO A 12 -5.98 15.56 8.15
C PRO A 12 -5.84 16.04 6.70
N TRP A 13 -5.08 15.31 5.88
CA TRP A 13 -4.82 15.65 4.48
C TRP A 13 -5.89 15.09 3.52
N MET A 14 -6.72 14.16 4.01
CA MET A 14 -7.79 13.55 3.23
C MET A 14 -9.06 14.41 3.26
N SER A 15 -9.20 15.30 2.27
CA SER A 15 -10.41 16.11 2.06
C SER A 15 -11.13 15.77 0.75
N VAL A 16 -12.42 15.46 0.84
CA VAL A 16 -13.31 15.24 -0.31
C VAL A 16 -13.50 16.48 -1.19
N ALA A 17 -13.20 17.67 -0.66
CA ALA A 17 -13.20 18.90 -1.44
C ALA A 17 -12.04 18.98 -2.45
N HIS A 18 -10.99 18.16 -2.25
CA HIS A 18 -9.77 18.12 -3.07
C HIS A 18 -9.53 16.71 -3.61
N ALA A 19 -10.52 16.15 -4.31
CA ALA A 19 -10.39 14.83 -4.91
C ALA A 19 -9.28 14.80 -5.97
N ALA A 20 -8.49 13.72 -5.97
CA ALA A 20 -7.41 13.56 -6.92
C ALA A 20 -7.93 13.28 -8.34
N GLU A 21 -7.28 13.86 -9.35
CA GLU A 21 -7.61 13.64 -10.76
C GLU A 21 -6.89 12.40 -11.29
N ALA A 22 -7.67 11.40 -11.73
CA ALA A 22 -7.12 10.10 -12.12
C ALA A 22 -5.99 10.15 -13.17
N PRO A 23 -6.07 10.97 -14.25
CA PRO A 23 -4.98 11.07 -15.21
C PRO A 23 -3.69 11.62 -14.59
N VAL A 24 -3.82 12.63 -13.71
CA VAL A 24 -2.69 13.27 -13.03
C VAL A 24 -2.03 12.29 -12.05
N VAL A 25 -2.82 11.57 -11.25
CA VAL A 25 -2.33 10.56 -10.30
C VAL A 25 -1.56 9.46 -11.04
N GLN A 26 -2.11 8.95 -12.15
CA GLN A 26 -1.45 7.91 -12.94
C GLN A 26 -0.14 8.41 -13.55
N GLN A 27 -0.10 9.64 -14.04
CA GLN A 27 1.11 10.25 -14.58
C GLN A 27 2.19 10.40 -13.50
N GLN A 28 1.83 10.95 -12.34
CA GLN A 28 2.74 11.13 -11.21
C GLN A 28 3.31 9.79 -10.71
N TRP A 29 2.47 8.77 -10.56
CA TRP A 29 2.91 7.44 -10.15
C TRP A 29 3.88 6.81 -11.17
N LYS A 30 3.55 6.89 -12.47
CA LYS A 30 4.44 6.39 -13.55
C LYS A 30 5.78 7.11 -13.56
N GLN A 31 5.79 8.42 -13.30
CA GLN A 31 7.01 9.21 -13.22
C GLN A 31 7.87 8.81 -12.02
N LEU A 32 7.26 8.60 -10.84
CA LEU A 32 7.97 8.09 -9.66
C LEU A 32 8.59 6.72 -9.94
N HIS A 33 7.80 5.77 -10.45
CA HIS A 33 8.28 4.44 -10.81
C HIS A 33 9.44 4.50 -11.81
N ALA A 34 9.30 5.27 -12.89
CA ALA A 34 10.35 5.43 -13.89
C ALA A 34 11.61 6.08 -13.33
N THR A 35 11.48 6.99 -12.36
CA THR A 35 12.62 7.64 -11.70
C THR A 35 13.38 6.64 -10.83
N LEU A 36 12.67 5.90 -9.97
CA LEU A 36 13.28 4.89 -9.10
C LEU A 36 13.96 3.78 -9.92
N SER A 37 13.32 3.29 -10.99
CA SER A 37 13.88 2.26 -11.85
C SER A 37 15.16 2.68 -12.60
N LYS A 38 15.42 3.99 -12.73
CA LYS A 38 16.68 4.51 -13.30
C LYS A 38 17.80 4.58 -12.26
N LEU A 39 17.48 4.53 -10.97
CA LEU A 39 18.42 4.74 -9.87
C LEU A 39 18.92 3.40 -9.30
N ASP A 40 19.37 2.44 -10.12
CA ASP A 40 19.83 1.09 -9.71
C ASP A 40 18.95 0.36 -8.66
N CYS A 41 17.72 0.83 -8.44
CA CYS A 41 16.79 0.29 -7.48
C CYS A 41 16.08 -0.87 -8.13
N LYS A 42 16.06 -2.02 -7.46
CA LYS A 42 15.21 -3.13 -7.86
C LYS A 42 13.77 -2.84 -7.45
N VAL A 43 12.98 -2.31 -8.38
CA VAL A 43 11.56 -2.02 -8.14
C VAL A 43 10.73 -3.26 -8.41
N HIS A 44 9.93 -3.64 -7.43
CA HIS A 44 8.99 -4.74 -7.51
C HIS A 44 7.56 -4.19 -7.36
N LEU A 45 6.60 -4.80 -8.04
CA LEU A 45 5.21 -4.36 -8.03
C LEU A 45 4.30 -5.41 -7.38
N VAL A 46 3.33 -4.91 -6.62
CA VAL A 46 2.23 -5.70 -6.04
C VAL A 46 0.97 -5.42 -6.85
N THR A 47 0.18 -6.46 -7.15
CA THR A 47 -1.09 -6.31 -7.88
C THR A 47 -2.10 -5.52 -7.04
N PRO A 48 -2.65 -4.40 -7.54
CA PRO A 48 -3.65 -3.63 -6.82
C PRO A 48 -4.95 -4.42 -6.67
N GLN A 49 -5.70 -4.17 -5.58
CA GLN A 49 -6.97 -4.85 -5.31
C GLN A 49 -8.15 -3.89 -5.40
N PRO A 50 -9.26 -4.29 -6.06
CA PRO A 50 -10.49 -3.51 -6.06
C PRO A 50 -10.99 -3.24 -4.63
N GLY A 51 -11.37 -2.00 -4.35
CA GLY A 51 -11.89 -1.60 -3.04
C GLY A 51 -10.82 -1.30 -1.97
N LEU A 52 -9.53 -1.46 -2.29
CA LEU A 52 -8.41 -1.14 -1.39
C LEU A 52 -7.52 -0.04 -2.01
N PRO A 53 -8.01 1.21 -2.09
CA PRO A 53 -7.31 2.29 -2.80
C PRO A 53 -5.98 2.68 -2.15
N ASP A 54 -5.83 2.46 -0.84
CA ASP A 54 -4.62 2.84 -0.08
C ASP A 54 -3.48 1.83 -0.18
N MET A 55 -3.64 0.71 -0.90
CA MET A 55 -2.56 -0.25 -1.19
C MET A 55 -1.38 0.37 -1.95
N VAL A 56 -1.59 1.52 -2.61
CA VAL A 56 -0.51 2.27 -3.27
C VAL A 56 0.53 2.80 -2.28
N PHE A 57 0.18 2.93 -0.99
CA PHE A 57 1.09 3.34 0.08
C PHE A 57 1.79 2.14 0.70
N THR A 58 2.60 1.46 -0.11
CA THR A 58 3.31 0.21 0.23
C THR A 58 4.30 0.33 1.39
N ALA A 59 4.74 1.55 1.74
CA ALA A 59 5.50 1.80 2.96
C ALA A 59 4.76 1.35 4.24
N ASN A 60 3.43 1.30 4.20
CA ASN A 60 2.61 0.84 5.32
C ASN A 60 2.31 -0.66 5.27
N ALA A 61 2.83 -1.41 4.29
CA ALA A 61 2.55 -2.85 4.16
C ALA A 61 3.04 -3.64 5.38
N GLY A 62 4.19 -3.25 5.93
CA GLY A 62 4.83 -3.89 7.07
C GLY A 62 6.31 -3.55 7.15
N LEU A 63 6.99 -4.18 8.10
CA LEU A 63 8.43 -4.02 8.32
C LEU A 63 9.18 -5.25 7.83
N THR A 64 10.31 -5.03 7.15
CA THR A 64 11.25 -6.10 6.78
C THR A 64 12.55 -6.01 7.58
N VAL A 65 13.03 -7.15 8.07
CA VAL A 65 14.36 -7.30 8.66
C VAL A 65 14.98 -8.59 8.12
N GLY A 66 16.00 -8.46 7.27
CA GLY A 66 16.56 -9.59 6.54
C GLY A 66 15.49 -10.27 5.66
N ARG A 67 15.27 -11.57 5.87
CA ARG A 67 14.23 -12.36 5.16
C ARG A 67 12.93 -12.50 5.93
N LYS A 68 12.75 -11.74 7.00
CA LYS A 68 11.51 -11.70 7.77
C LYS A 68 10.67 -10.48 7.38
N PHE A 69 9.38 -10.70 7.26
CA PHE A 69 8.37 -9.67 7.05
C PHE A 69 7.34 -9.72 8.17
N ILE A 70 7.10 -8.58 8.79
CA ILE A 70 6.06 -8.38 9.79
C ILE A 70 5.01 -7.46 9.16
N PRO A 71 3.84 -7.98 8.73
CA PRO A 71 2.77 -7.15 8.20
C PRO A 71 2.34 -6.11 9.23
N SER A 72 2.03 -4.90 8.79
CA SER A 72 1.49 -3.86 9.69
C SER A 72 0.16 -4.34 10.28
N ASN A 73 -0.06 -4.16 11.58
CA ASN A 73 -1.37 -4.40 12.19
C ASN A 73 -2.19 -3.10 12.18
N PHE A 74 -3.10 -2.93 11.21
CA PHE A 74 -3.81 -1.67 11.04
C PHE A 74 -4.88 -1.48 12.11
N ARG A 75 -4.79 -0.38 12.88
CA ARG A 75 -5.84 0.03 13.84
C ARG A 75 -7.19 0.33 13.17
N HIS A 76 -7.17 0.76 11.91
CA HIS A 76 -8.35 1.14 11.13
C HIS A 76 -8.76 0.02 10.18
N LYS A 77 -10.02 -0.41 10.25
CA LYS A 77 -10.55 -1.58 9.52
C LYS A 77 -10.50 -1.40 8.00
N GLU A 78 -10.54 -0.15 7.55
CA GLU A 78 -10.52 0.25 6.15
C GLU A 78 -9.25 -0.23 5.42
N ARG A 79 -8.13 -0.37 6.15
CA ARG A 79 -6.84 -0.84 5.60
C ARG A 79 -6.45 -2.26 6.02
N ALA A 80 -7.15 -2.84 7.00
CA ALA A 80 -6.89 -4.21 7.44
C ALA A 80 -7.02 -5.22 6.29
N GLY A 81 -7.91 -4.97 5.32
CA GLY A 81 -8.07 -5.80 4.11
C GLY A 81 -6.82 -5.86 3.21
N GLU A 82 -5.84 -4.98 3.38
CA GLU A 82 -4.60 -4.96 2.59
C GLU A 82 -3.58 -6.02 3.05
N GLN A 83 -3.58 -6.35 4.35
CA GLN A 83 -2.53 -7.17 4.97
C GLN A 83 -2.36 -8.54 4.30
N PRO A 84 -3.43 -9.30 3.97
CA PRO A 84 -3.29 -10.62 3.37
C PRO A 84 -2.58 -10.58 2.02
N PHE A 85 -2.82 -9.53 1.22
CA PHE A 85 -2.22 -9.38 -0.10
C PHE A 85 -0.72 -9.06 -0.02
N PHE A 86 -0.32 -8.20 0.92
CA PHE A 86 1.11 -7.95 1.15
C PHE A 86 1.82 -9.17 1.71
N ALA A 87 1.21 -9.87 2.67
CA ALA A 87 1.79 -11.09 3.24
C ALA A 87 1.98 -12.17 2.17
N GLU A 88 0.98 -12.39 1.32
CA GLU A 88 1.07 -13.38 0.24
C GLU A 88 2.15 -13.02 -0.78
N TRP A 89 2.20 -11.74 -1.19
CA TRP A 89 3.22 -11.26 -2.10
C TRP A 89 4.63 -11.48 -1.53
N MET A 90 4.85 -11.18 -0.25
CA MET A 90 6.14 -11.36 0.42
C MET A 90 6.54 -12.84 0.50
N LYS A 91 5.60 -13.76 0.80
CA LYS A 91 5.86 -15.21 0.78
C LYS A 91 6.33 -15.69 -0.59
N GLN A 92 5.65 -15.25 -1.66
CA GLN A 92 6.00 -15.60 -3.04
C GLN A 92 7.40 -15.09 -3.44
N HIS A 93 7.90 -14.06 -2.75
CA HIS A 93 9.23 -13.49 -2.96
C HIS A 93 10.27 -14.00 -1.93
N GLY A 94 9.98 -15.10 -1.24
CA GLY A 94 10.91 -15.81 -0.37
C GLY A 94 11.12 -15.17 1.00
N TYR A 95 10.13 -14.44 1.52
CA TYR A 95 10.14 -13.94 2.88
C TYR A 95 9.36 -14.87 3.83
N GLU A 96 9.88 -15.00 5.04
CA GLU A 96 9.15 -15.58 6.17
C GLU A 96 8.22 -14.51 6.75
N VAL A 97 6.92 -14.81 6.80
CA VAL A 97 5.92 -13.88 7.33
C VAL A 97 5.60 -14.21 8.78
N SER A 98 5.80 -13.24 9.68
CA SER A 98 5.47 -13.32 11.10
C SER A 98 4.40 -12.30 11.44
N TRP A 99 3.28 -12.75 11.99
CA TRP A 99 2.17 -11.87 12.36
C TRP A 99 2.30 -11.38 13.78
N LEU A 100 1.97 -10.12 14.02
CA LEU A 100 1.76 -9.61 15.38
C LEU A 100 0.47 -10.20 15.96
N PRO A 101 0.39 -10.40 17.28
CA PRO A 101 -0.87 -10.63 17.98
C PRO A 101 -1.92 -9.57 17.62
N GLU A 102 -3.18 -9.99 17.47
CA GLU A 102 -4.27 -9.11 17.02
C GLU A 102 -4.47 -7.87 17.90
N ASN A 103 -4.08 -7.94 19.18
CA ASN A 103 -4.22 -6.88 20.16
C ASN A 103 -3.05 -5.87 20.19
N LEU A 104 -2.06 -5.99 19.30
CA LEU A 104 -0.92 -5.07 19.19
C LEU A 104 -0.99 -4.27 17.89
N TYR A 105 -1.18 -2.95 17.99
CA TYR A 105 -1.30 -2.00 16.86
C TYR A 105 -0.37 -0.81 17.00
#